data_AF-A0A3S9PYT1-F1
#
_entry.id   AF-A0A3S9PYT1-F1
#
_cell.length_a   1.000
_cell.length_b   1.000
_cell.length_c   1.000
_cell.angle_alpha   90.00
_cell.angle_beta   90.00
_cell.angle_gamma   90.00
#
_symmetry.space_group_name_H-M   'P 1'
#
loop_
_entity.id
_entity.type
_entity.pdbx_description
1 polymer ?
#
loop_
_entity_poly.entity_id
_entity_poly.type
_entity_poly.pdbx_seq_one_letter_code
_entity_poly.pdbx_strand_id
1 'polypeptide(L)'
;MRTAAAIILTAMPEEAAPFLEKAGENQRVGELNTPSTFKAWFLDLASPRVLLVQTGIGQTAAASALTWALGQVSTQDVFISGTAGGLHTTINVGDIVIGSEYRYGMADATAFGYEFGQVPGQPPAFEGSSRVAEVLEILEVNKDRIRQGLMLSSDSFVTAKNVDAVREAFPEALSTDMESTPLAQICQAYGTSFTAVRAISDLCGPAADQDFHMEVDKAAALAAETTTAIISLLRGGSKPDRRRRQFGLDALYAALYTMIAVNKELEPADATGLDLDLSDLSRDLYEEQVTGFAGLVAAGKEYVAAHPDSRITSQRYDALRAEILKDLNLTGGRGRQTWPPTSQTIMKRFDGYWNNAMTAIGLKGASGRRRGGLRYSDEDYREAIRLYHQAVSEQRKHPSYSGYQTWLSTQDKTYPSGASIRQHFGTWADAILSLYEEN
;
A
#
# COMPACT_ATOMS: atom_id res chain seq x y z
N MET A 1 7.05 -8.73 -4.48
CA MET A 1 5.67 -8.47 -4.98
C MET A 1 5.11 -7.28 -4.18
N ARG A 2 4.31 -6.36 -4.75
CA ARG A 2 3.83 -5.17 -3.99
C ARG A 2 2.72 -5.59 -3.02
N THR A 3 2.55 -4.92 -1.89
CA THR A 3 1.44 -5.22 -0.96
C THR A 3 0.19 -4.42 -1.30
N ALA A 4 -0.98 -5.07 -1.31
CA ALA A 4 -2.28 -4.43 -1.47
C ALA A 4 -3.24 -4.83 -0.33
N ALA A 5 -4.08 -3.89 0.15
CA ALA A 5 -5.10 -4.21 1.14
C ALA A 5 -6.13 -5.22 0.61
N ALA A 6 -6.45 -5.12 -0.68
CA ALA A 6 -7.28 -6.06 -1.40
C ALA A 6 -7.01 -5.97 -2.90
N ILE A 7 -7.36 -7.02 -3.64
CA ILE A 7 -7.66 -6.94 -5.07
C ILE A 7 -9.18 -6.79 -5.21
N ILE A 8 -9.64 -5.80 -5.96
CA ILE A 8 -11.05 -5.66 -6.36
C ILE A 8 -11.12 -5.89 -7.86
N LEU A 9 -11.93 -6.86 -8.29
CA LEU A 9 -12.24 -7.11 -9.68
C LEU A 9 -13.62 -6.56 -10.01
N THR A 10 -13.77 -6.06 -11.23
CA THR A 10 -15.05 -5.68 -11.83
C THR A 10 -15.05 -6.15 -13.28
N ALA A 11 -16.19 -6.58 -13.83
CA ALA A 11 -16.25 -7.07 -15.20
C ALA A 11 -16.30 -5.90 -16.20
N MET A 12 -17.12 -4.88 -15.89
CA MET A 12 -17.47 -3.80 -16.82
C MET A 12 -16.94 -2.42 -16.36
N PRO A 13 -16.81 -1.44 -17.29
CA PRO A 13 -16.48 -0.05 -16.95
C PRO A 13 -17.42 0.58 -15.92
N GLU A 14 -18.72 0.33 -16.05
CA GLU A 14 -19.81 0.81 -15.19
C GLU A 14 -19.63 0.32 -13.75
N GLU A 15 -19.10 -0.90 -13.58
CA GLU A 15 -18.79 -1.49 -12.29
C GLU A 15 -17.49 -0.95 -11.68
N ALA A 16 -16.51 -0.57 -12.52
CA ALA A 16 -15.26 0.06 -12.09
C ALA A 16 -15.45 1.53 -11.71
N ALA A 17 -16.36 2.25 -12.39
CA ALA A 17 -16.53 3.69 -12.28
C ALA A 17 -16.73 4.18 -10.83
N PRO A 18 -17.60 3.59 -9.99
CA PRO A 18 -17.79 4.04 -8.61
C PRO A 18 -16.51 4.01 -7.77
N PHE A 19 -15.63 3.02 -7.98
CA PHE A 19 -14.35 2.94 -7.28
C PHE A 19 -13.37 4.02 -7.76
N LEU A 20 -13.32 4.24 -9.08
CA LEU A 20 -12.46 5.25 -9.70
C LEU A 20 -12.87 6.67 -9.30
N GLU A 21 -14.17 6.96 -9.28
CA GLU A 21 -14.73 8.25 -8.85
C GLU A 21 -14.39 8.52 -7.37
N LYS A 22 -14.62 7.53 -6.50
CA LYS A 22 -14.29 7.62 -5.07
C LYS A 22 -12.79 7.81 -4.81
N ALA A 23 -11.94 7.24 -5.67
CA ALA A 23 -10.49 7.45 -5.60
C ALA A 23 -10.06 8.81 -6.20
N GLY A 24 -10.81 9.32 -7.20
CA GLY A 24 -10.56 10.58 -7.91
C GLY A 24 -10.54 11.81 -7.01
N GLU A 25 -11.26 11.78 -5.88
CA GLU A 25 -11.21 12.84 -4.86
C GLU A 25 -9.83 12.97 -4.15
N ASN A 26 -8.94 11.96 -4.26
CA ASN A 26 -7.63 11.91 -3.58
C ASN A 26 -6.40 11.86 -4.54
N GLN A 27 -6.57 12.17 -5.83
CA GLN A 27 -5.52 12.50 -6.81
C GLN A 27 -4.35 11.51 -7.03
N ARG A 28 -4.44 10.23 -6.65
CA ARG A 28 -3.34 9.25 -6.90
C ARG A 28 -3.82 7.91 -7.46
N VAL A 29 -4.66 7.97 -8.49
CA VAL A 29 -4.96 6.82 -9.36
C VAL A 29 -3.79 6.64 -10.34
N GLY A 30 -3.12 5.49 -10.31
CA GLY A 30 -2.09 5.13 -11.28
C GLY A 30 -2.52 3.91 -12.08
N GLU A 31 -2.83 4.09 -13.36
CA GLU A 31 -3.10 2.99 -14.29
C GLU A 31 -1.83 2.19 -14.53
N LEU A 32 -1.96 0.87 -14.56
CA LEU A 32 -0.87 -0.07 -14.80
C LEU A 32 -0.84 -0.48 -16.27
N ASN A 33 0.35 -0.74 -16.79
CA ASN A 33 0.49 -1.41 -18.07
C ASN A 33 0.03 -2.87 -17.91
N THR A 34 -1.03 -3.22 -18.63
CA THR A 34 -1.64 -4.55 -18.65
C THR A 34 -1.54 -5.14 -20.07
N PRO A 35 -1.65 -6.47 -20.22
CA PRO A 35 -2.06 -7.06 -21.50
C PRO A 35 -3.34 -6.40 -22.02
N SER A 36 -3.56 -6.40 -23.34
CA SER A 36 -4.64 -5.64 -23.99
C SER A 36 -6.08 -6.08 -23.64
N THR A 37 -6.26 -7.01 -22.71
CA THR A 37 -7.55 -7.65 -22.39
C THR A 37 -8.23 -7.09 -21.14
N PHE A 38 -7.51 -6.39 -20.26
CA PHE A 38 -8.07 -5.82 -19.02
C PHE A 38 -7.35 -4.53 -18.62
N LYS A 39 -7.90 -3.77 -17.67
CA LYS A 39 -7.29 -2.55 -17.12
C LYS A 39 -7.10 -2.66 -15.62
N ALA A 40 -6.10 -1.99 -15.07
CA ALA A 40 -5.84 -2.04 -13.63
C ALA A 40 -5.30 -0.73 -13.07
N TRP A 41 -5.67 -0.41 -11.83
CA TRP A 41 -5.28 0.81 -11.13
C TRP A 41 -4.95 0.54 -9.66
N PHE A 42 -3.95 1.25 -9.12
CA PHE A 42 -3.82 1.36 -7.67
C PHE A 42 -4.67 2.51 -7.14
N LEU A 43 -5.51 2.23 -6.14
CA LEU A 43 -6.42 3.18 -5.52
C LEU A 43 -6.14 3.36 -4.02
N ASP A 44 -6.16 4.61 -3.57
CA ASP A 44 -6.02 5.00 -2.15
C ASP A 44 -7.37 4.88 -1.40
N LEU A 45 -8.03 3.72 -1.50
CA LEU A 45 -9.31 3.44 -0.81
C LEU A 45 -9.13 2.82 0.59
N ALA A 46 -7.98 2.19 0.82
CA ALA A 46 -7.56 1.60 2.09
C ALA A 46 -6.04 1.75 2.25
N SER A 47 -5.51 1.36 3.41
CA SER A 47 -4.06 1.21 3.64
C SER A 47 -3.75 -0.25 4.01
N PRO A 48 -2.85 -0.95 3.30
CA PRO A 48 -2.20 -0.56 2.04
C PRO A 48 -3.20 -0.26 0.90
N ARG A 49 -2.74 0.22 -0.25
CA ARG A 49 -3.63 0.57 -1.39
C ARG A 49 -4.40 -0.65 -1.91
N VAL A 50 -5.52 -0.42 -2.57
CA VAL A 50 -6.28 -1.44 -3.29
C VAL A 50 -5.77 -1.54 -4.72
N LEU A 51 -5.71 -2.75 -5.28
CA LEU A 51 -5.56 -2.98 -6.71
C LEU A 51 -6.95 -3.21 -7.33
N LEU A 52 -7.45 -2.25 -8.09
CA LEU A 52 -8.67 -2.41 -8.89
C LEU A 52 -8.31 -2.99 -10.25
N VAL A 53 -9.06 -3.99 -10.73
CA VAL A 53 -8.88 -4.64 -12.02
C VAL A 53 -10.22 -4.74 -12.74
N GLN A 54 -10.37 -4.07 -13.88
CA GLN A 54 -11.51 -4.23 -14.78
C GLN A 54 -11.20 -5.37 -15.77
N THR A 55 -11.81 -6.53 -15.57
CA THR A 55 -11.42 -7.82 -16.17
C THR A 55 -11.92 -8.05 -17.58
N GLY A 56 -13.06 -7.44 -17.94
CA GLY A 56 -13.90 -7.93 -19.04
C GLY A 56 -14.87 -9.03 -18.57
N ILE A 57 -15.88 -9.31 -19.39
CA ILE A 57 -16.99 -10.22 -19.07
C ILE A 57 -16.59 -11.68 -19.33
N GLY A 58 -17.05 -12.57 -18.44
CA GLY A 58 -16.94 -14.02 -18.60
C GLY A 58 -15.75 -14.64 -17.87
N GLN A 59 -15.83 -15.96 -17.69
CA GLN A 59 -14.98 -16.70 -16.77
C GLN A 59 -13.50 -16.64 -17.17
N THR A 60 -13.20 -16.75 -18.46
CA THR A 60 -11.81 -16.71 -18.96
C THR A 60 -11.16 -15.34 -18.77
N ALA A 61 -11.92 -14.26 -18.99
CA ALA A 61 -11.44 -12.90 -18.83
C ALA A 61 -11.13 -12.61 -17.34
N ALA A 62 -12.07 -12.95 -16.47
CA ALA A 62 -11.93 -12.85 -15.01
C ALA A 62 -10.73 -13.66 -14.49
N ALA A 63 -10.64 -14.94 -14.87
CA ALA A 63 -9.55 -15.83 -14.46
C ALA A 63 -8.17 -15.33 -14.89
N SER A 64 -8.06 -14.85 -16.14
CA SER A 64 -6.81 -14.31 -16.68
C SER A 64 -6.37 -13.06 -15.93
N ALA A 65 -7.31 -12.15 -15.65
CA ALA A 65 -7.04 -10.90 -14.96
C ALA A 65 -6.66 -11.10 -13.49
N LEU A 66 -7.36 -11.99 -12.76
CA LEU A 66 -7.01 -12.32 -11.37
C LEU A 66 -5.63 -12.96 -11.27
N THR A 67 -5.34 -13.94 -12.13
CA THR A 67 -4.03 -14.62 -12.13
C THR A 67 -2.90 -13.62 -12.36
N TRP A 68 -3.08 -12.67 -13.28
CA TRP A 68 -2.12 -11.58 -13.46
C TRP A 68 -2.01 -10.69 -12.21
N ALA A 69 -3.14 -10.32 -11.60
CA ALA A 69 -3.19 -9.44 -10.43
C ALA A 69 -2.47 -10.04 -9.22
N LEU A 70 -2.69 -11.33 -8.96
CA LEU A 70 -1.97 -12.12 -7.95
C LEU A 70 -0.47 -12.22 -8.25
N GLY A 71 -0.05 -12.04 -9.51
CA GLY A 71 1.35 -11.88 -9.90
C GLY A 71 1.93 -10.48 -9.66
N GLN A 72 1.08 -9.46 -9.47
CA GLN A 72 1.52 -8.07 -9.26
C GLN A 72 1.61 -7.70 -7.77
N VAL A 73 0.63 -8.18 -7.00
CA VAL A 73 0.48 -7.86 -5.59
C VAL A 73 0.28 -9.12 -4.77
N SER A 74 0.78 -9.11 -3.54
CA SER A 74 0.31 -10.05 -2.54
C SER A 74 -0.86 -9.41 -1.78
N THR A 75 -1.85 -10.22 -1.41
CA THR A 75 -2.98 -9.82 -0.59
C THR A 75 -3.63 -11.06 0.00
N GLN A 76 -4.39 -10.91 1.08
CA GLN A 76 -5.22 -11.99 1.62
C GLN A 76 -6.67 -11.90 1.15
N ASP A 77 -7.12 -10.73 0.68
CA ASP A 77 -8.51 -10.48 0.37
C ASP A 77 -8.70 -10.15 -1.13
N VAL A 78 -9.48 -10.96 -1.81
CA VAL A 78 -9.88 -10.77 -3.21
C VAL A 78 -11.40 -10.58 -3.27
N PHE A 79 -11.83 -9.50 -3.92
CA PHE A 79 -13.24 -9.20 -4.12
C PHE A 79 -13.58 -9.16 -5.59
N ILE A 80 -14.77 -9.62 -5.97
CA ILE A 80 -15.41 -9.15 -7.19
C ILE A 80 -16.63 -8.32 -6.81
N SER A 81 -16.75 -7.14 -7.39
CA SER A 81 -17.85 -6.20 -7.14
C SER A 81 -18.52 -5.86 -8.46
N GLY A 82 -19.85 -5.91 -8.49
CA GLY A 82 -20.59 -5.63 -9.71
C GLY A 82 -22.06 -5.99 -9.62
N THR A 83 -22.68 -6.23 -10.77
CA THR A 83 -24.09 -6.60 -10.87
C THR A 83 -24.27 -8.10 -11.07
N ALA A 84 -25.47 -8.61 -10.79
CA ALA A 84 -25.87 -10.00 -11.05
C ALA A 84 -27.38 -10.12 -11.27
N GLY A 85 -27.80 -11.26 -11.81
CA GLY A 85 -29.22 -11.63 -11.91
C GLY A 85 -29.69 -12.37 -10.65
N GLY A 86 -30.90 -12.06 -10.18
CA GLY A 86 -31.54 -12.72 -9.04
C GLY A 86 -32.21 -14.04 -9.44
N LEU A 87 -31.86 -15.14 -8.78
CA LEU A 87 -32.39 -16.48 -9.06
C LEU A 87 -33.48 -16.90 -8.08
N HIS A 88 -33.25 -16.76 -6.79
CA HIS A 88 -34.18 -17.23 -5.76
C HIS A 88 -35.41 -16.33 -5.63
N THR A 89 -36.56 -16.89 -5.26
CA THR A 89 -37.82 -16.13 -5.15
C THR A 89 -37.84 -15.10 -4.02
N THR A 90 -36.88 -15.17 -3.09
CA THR A 90 -36.73 -14.19 -2.00
C THR A 90 -35.84 -13.01 -2.37
N ILE A 91 -35.21 -13.03 -3.55
CA ILE A 91 -34.31 -11.99 -4.02
C ILE A 91 -35.08 -10.95 -4.82
N ASN A 92 -34.79 -9.68 -4.54
CA ASN A 92 -35.40 -8.54 -5.20
C ASN A 92 -34.32 -7.69 -5.88
N VAL A 93 -34.74 -6.92 -6.88
CA VAL A 93 -33.88 -5.91 -7.51
C VAL A 93 -33.44 -4.87 -6.47
N GLY A 94 -32.14 -4.58 -6.44
CA GLY A 94 -31.50 -3.74 -5.44
C GLY A 94 -31.16 -4.43 -4.12
N ASP A 95 -31.42 -5.73 -3.97
CA ASP A 95 -30.73 -6.55 -2.95
C ASP A 95 -29.23 -6.67 -3.32
N ILE A 96 -28.39 -6.87 -2.32
CA ILE A 96 -26.96 -7.09 -2.46
C ILE A 96 -26.65 -8.50 -1.97
N VAL A 97 -26.32 -9.39 -2.89
CA VAL A 97 -25.94 -10.75 -2.55
C VAL A 97 -24.44 -10.77 -2.25
N ILE A 98 -24.06 -11.32 -1.11
CA ILE A 98 -22.68 -11.58 -0.71
C ILE A 98 -22.47 -13.09 -0.70
N GLY A 99 -21.54 -13.58 -1.52
CA GLY A 99 -21.39 -15.01 -1.70
C GLY A 99 -20.79 -15.68 -0.46
N SER A 100 -21.48 -16.69 0.07
CA SER A 100 -20.90 -17.63 1.05
C SER A 100 -20.43 -18.93 0.38
N GLU A 101 -20.98 -19.26 -0.78
CA GLU A 101 -20.66 -20.45 -1.55
C GLU A 101 -20.76 -20.12 -3.04
N TYR A 102 -19.87 -20.70 -3.87
CA TYR A 102 -19.83 -20.50 -5.31
C TYR A 102 -19.85 -21.84 -6.05
N ARG A 103 -20.68 -21.95 -7.09
CA ARG A 103 -20.75 -23.15 -7.95
C ARG A 103 -20.84 -22.77 -9.42
N TYR A 104 -20.32 -23.63 -10.30
CA TYR A 104 -20.51 -23.41 -11.72
C TYR A 104 -21.96 -23.74 -12.08
N GLY A 105 -22.68 -22.78 -12.66
CA GLY A 105 -24.10 -22.95 -12.97
C GLY A 105 -24.38 -23.90 -14.15
N MET A 106 -23.36 -24.18 -14.97
CA MET A 106 -23.51 -24.92 -16.23
C MET A 106 -22.41 -25.97 -16.48
N ALA A 107 -21.56 -26.27 -15.50
CA ALA A 107 -20.57 -27.34 -15.66
C ALA A 107 -21.26 -28.71 -15.55
N ASP A 108 -21.09 -29.58 -16.55
CA ASP A 108 -21.72 -30.90 -16.55
C ASP A 108 -20.70 -32.00 -16.85
N ALA A 109 -20.28 -32.67 -15.79
CA ALA A 109 -19.50 -33.90 -15.85
C ALA A 109 -20.27 -35.09 -15.22
N THR A 110 -21.60 -35.02 -15.18
CA THR A 110 -22.46 -36.05 -14.58
C THR A 110 -22.33 -37.40 -15.28
N ALA A 111 -22.00 -37.39 -16.58
CA ALA A 111 -21.64 -38.60 -17.35
C ALA A 111 -20.46 -39.39 -16.73
N PHE A 112 -19.64 -38.74 -15.91
CA PHE A 112 -18.51 -39.34 -15.20
C PHE A 112 -18.76 -39.50 -13.69
N GLY A 113 -20.01 -39.30 -13.22
CA GLY A 113 -20.41 -39.48 -11.81
C GLY A 113 -20.17 -38.27 -10.90
N TYR A 114 -19.83 -37.11 -11.44
CA TYR A 114 -19.71 -35.86 -10.68
C TYR A 114 -21.08 -35.20 -10.48
N GLU A 115 -21.18 -34.31 -9.49
CA GLU A 115 -22.37 -33.49 -9.29
C GLU A 115 -22.55 -32.49 -10.44
N PHE A 116 -23.79 -32.12 -10.77
CA PHE A 116 -24.02 -31.02 -11.71
C PHE A 116 -23.46 -29.72 -11.12
N GLY A 117 -22.72 -28.98 -11.93
CA GLY A 117 -21.92 -27.83 -11.50
C GLY A 117 -20.50 -28.15 -11.02
N GLN A 118 -20.14 -29.44 -10.90
CA GLN A 118 -18.79 -29.84 -10.50
C GLN A 118 -17.90 -30.10 -11.71
N VAL A 119 -16.78 -29.37 -11.77
CA VAL A 119 -15.71 -29.64 -12.74
C VAL A 119 -14.85 -30.81 -12.25
N PRO A 120 -14.48 -31.79 -13.10
CA PRO A 120 -13.62 -32.90 -12.68
C PRO A 120 -12.33 -32.46 -11.99
N GLY A 121 -12.05 -33.06 -10.83
CA GLY A 121 -10.88 -32.73 -10.01
C GLY A 121 -11.01 -31.45 -9.16
N GLN A 122 -12.17 -30.79 -9.18
CA GLN A 122 -12.49 -29.66 -8.30
C GLN A 122 -13.52 -30.09 -7.24
N PRO A 123 -13.61 -29.38 -6.11
CA PRO A 123 -14.76 -29.54 -5.22
C PRO A 123 -16.07 -29.13 -5.93
N PRO A 124 -17.24 -29.64 -5.47
CA PRO A 124 -18.53 -29.26 -6.03
C PRO A 124 -18.89 -27.79 -5.73
N ALA A 125 -18.27 -27.20 -4.71
CA ALA A 125 -18.48 -25.83 -4.29
C ALA A 125 -17.18 -25.19 -3.77
N PHE A 126 -17.08 -23.88 -3.90
CA PHE A 126 -16.01 -23.06 -3.35
C PHE A 126 -16.56 -22.15 -2.26
N GLU A 127 -15.87 -22.10 -1.12
CA GLU A 127 -16.29 -21.32 0.05
C GLU A 127 -15.96 -19.84 -0.08
N GLY A 128 -16.84 -18.98 0.44
CA GLY A 128 -16.60 -17.56 0.64
C GLY A 128 -15.74 -17.25 1.88
N SER A 129 -15.32 -16.00 1.99
CA SER A 129 -14.48 -15.54 3.11
C SER A 129 -15.23 -15.56 4.45
N SER A 130 -14.76 -16.40 5.39
CA SER A 130 -15.23 -16.39 6.78
C SER A 130 -14.98 -15.06 7.48
N ARG A 131 -13.86 -14.39 7.17
CA ARG A 131 -13.53 -13.05 7.68
C ARG A 131 -14.56 -12.01 7.27
N VAL A 132 -15.11 -12.13 6.05
CA VAL A 132 -16.19 -11.26 5.61
C VAL A 132 -17.47 -11.56 6.38
N ALA A 133 -17.81 -12.84 6.57
CA ALA A 133 -18.99 -13.23 7.34
C ALA A 133 -19.01 -12.60 8.76
N GLU A 134 -17.86 -12.58 9.45
CA GLU A 134 -17.72 -11.93 10.76
C GLU A 134 -18.01 -10.41 10.71
N VAL A 135 -17.48 -9.69 9.71
CA VAL A 135 -17.69 -8.23 9.64
C VAL A 135 -19.08 -7.84 9.13
N LEU A 136 -19.83 -8.75 8.50
CA LEU A 136 -21.21 -8.49 8.09
C LEU A 136 -22.13 -8.27 9.27
N GLU A 137 -21.84 -8.86 10.44
CA GLU A 137 -22.65 -8.67 11.66
C GLU A 137 -22.69 -7.21 12.13
N ILE A 138 -21.60 -6.48 11.89
CA ILE A 138 -21.40 -5.09 12.30
C ILE A 138 -21.48 -4.10 11.14
N LEU A 139 -21.73 -4.57 9.91
CA LEU A 139 -21.85 -3.73 8.74
C LEU A 139 -23.22 -3.04 8.71
N GLU A 140 -23.21 -1.73 8.87
CA GLU A 140 -24.44 -0.92 8.82
C GLU A 140 -24.77 -0.42 7.41
N VAL A 141 -23.76 -0.32 6.53
CA VAL A 141 -23.95 0.13 5.15
C VAL A 141 -24.78 -0.90 4.38
N ASN A 142 -25.90 -0.46 3.82
CA ASN A 142 -26.85 -1.28 3.04
C ASN A 142 -27.36 -2.54 3.75
N LYS A 143 -27.30 -2.59 5.09
CA LYS A 143 -27.60 -3.78 5.92
C LYS A 143 -28.91 -4.47 5.54
N ASP A 144 -29.98 -3.71 5.35
CA ASP A 144 -31.32 -4.24 5.03
C ASP A 144 -31.41 -4.90 3.64
N ARG A 145 -30.47 -4.59 2.74
CA ARG A 145 -30.38 -5.12 1.37
C ARG A 145 -29.51 -6.35 1.27
N ILE A 146 -28.69 -6.63 2.29
CA ILE A 146 -27.69 -7.70 2.21
C ILE A 146 -28.36 -9.07 2.37
N ARG A 147 -28.02 -9.98 1.46
CA ARG A 147 -28.39 -11.40 1.51
C ARG A 147 -27.11 -12.21 1.34
N GLN A 148 -26.87 -13.18 2.22
CA GLN A 148 -25.71 -14.04 2.11
C GLN A 148 -26.14 -15.43 1.62
N GLY A 149 -25.43 -15.99 0.64
CA GLY A 149 -25.77 -17.32 0.16
C GLY A 149 -25.03 -17.78 -1.09
N LEU A 150 -25.57 -18.81 -1.72
CA LEU A 150 -25.03 -19.46 -2.90
C LEU A 150 -25.14 -18.54 -4.14
N MET A 151 -24.03 -18.41 -4.86
CA MET A 151 -23.96 -17.78 -6.17
C MET A 151 -23.52 -18.76 -7.25
N LEU A 152 -24.12 -18.64 -8.43
CA LEU A 152 -23.73 -19.40 -9.61
C LEU A 152 -22.92 -18.53 -10.58
N SER A 153 -22.02 -19.14 -11.33
CA SER A 153 -21.39 -18.48 -12.49
C SER A 153 -21.40 -19.37 -13.74
N SER A 154 -21.64 -18.77 -14.90
CA SER A 154 -21.45 -19.45 -16.19
C SER A 154 -21.24 -18.45 -17.34
N ASP A 155 -20.70 -18.90 -18.48
CA ASP A 155 -20.54 -18.06 -19.68
C ASP A 155 -21.86 -17.92 -20.49
N SER A 156 -22.99 -18.20 -19.86
CA SER A 156 -24.33 -18.09 -20.46
C SER A 156 -25.26 -17.35 -19.53
N PHE A 157 -25.98 -16.36 -20.08
CA PHE A 157 -27.02 -15.68 -19.32
C PHE A 157 -28.13 -16.66 -18.94
N VAL A 158 -28.61 -16.56 -17.70
CA VAL A 158 -29.85 -17.21 -17.29
C VAL A 158 -31.02 -16.35 -17.76
N THR A 159 -31.89 -16.96 -18.54
CA THR A 159 -33.04 -16.33 -19.21
C THR A 159 -34.31 -17.08 -18.85
N ALA A 160 -35.47 -16.56 -19.27
CA ALA A 160 -36.73 -17.28 -19.13
C ALA A 160 -36.74 -18.69 -19.75
N LYS A 161 -35.80 -19.01 -20.65
CA LYS A 161 -35.73 -20.34 -21.30
C LYS A 161 -35.06 -21.42 -20.46
N ASN A 162 -34.13 -21.06 -19.58
CA ASN A 162 -33.32 -22.02 -18.82
C ASN A 162 -33.38 -21.81 -17.30
N VAL A 163 -34.03 -20.74 -16.81
CA VAL A 163 -34.11 -20.45 -15.38
C VAL A 163 -34.71 -21.59 -14.55
N ASP A 164 -35.73 -22.30 -15.07
CA ASP A 164 -36.40 -23.36 -14.31
C ASP A 164 -35.47 -24.54 -14.07
N ALA A 165 -34.71 -24.95 -15.10
CA ALA A 165 -33.70 -26.01 -14.97
C ALA A 165 -32.57 -25.59 -14.00
N VAL A 166 -32.15 -24.33 -14.03
CA VAL A 166 -31.14 -23.81 -13.09
C VAL A 166 -31.65 -23.81 -11.65
N ARG A 167 -32.90 -23.41 -11.43
CA ARG A 167 -33.55 -23.44 -10.10
C ARG A 167 -33.77 -24.86 -9.60
N GLU A 168 -34.09 -25.80 -10.48
CA GLU A 168 -34.21 -27.21 -10.11
C GLU A 168 -32.85 -27.80 -9.70
N ALA A 169 -31.79 -27.49 -10.44
CA ALA A 169 -30.45 -27.96 -10.14
C ALA A 169 -29.84 -27.32 -8.88
N PHE A 170 -30.15 -26.03 -8.63
CA PHE A 170 -29.60 -25.25 -7.52
C PHE A 170 -30.70 -24.46 -6.81
N PRO A 171 -31.57 -25.12 -6.02
CA PRO A 171 -32.74 -24.47 -5.41
C PRO A 171 -32.38 -23.35 -4.43
N GLU A 172 -31.22 -23.42 -3.78
CA GLU A 172 -30.75 -22.42 -2.81
C GLU A 172 -29.97 -21.26 -3.45
N ALA A 173 -29.76 -21.27 -4.78
CA ALA A 173 -28.98 -20.25 -5.46
C ALA A 173 -29.69 -18.89 -5.44
N LEU A 174 -29.07 -17.91 -4.80
CA LEU A 174 -29.61 -16.56 -4.68
C LEU A 174 -29.41 -15.76 -5.97
N SER A 175 -28.23 -15.87 -6.59
CA SER A 175 -27.90 -15.10 -7.79
C SER A 175 -27.03 -15.86 -8.77
N THR A 176 -26.95 -15.34 -9.99
CA THR A 176 -26.04 -15.82 -11.04
C THR A 176 -25.31 -14.67 -11.71
N ASP A 177 -24.03 -14.89 -12.03
CA ASP A 177 -23.20 -14.00 -12.82
C ASP A 177 -22.35 -14.78 -13.84
N MET A 178 -21.30 -14.17 -14.39
CA MET A 178 -20.40 -14.81 -15.35
C MET A 178 -18.94 -14.91 -14.87
N GLU A 179 -18.63 -14.56 -13.62
CA GLU A 179 -17.23 -14.41 -13.17
C GLU A 179 -16.92 -14.95 -11.77
N SER A 180 -17.86 -14.98 -10.82
CA SER A 180 -17.50 -15.20 -9.40
C SER A 180 -16.86 -16.56 -9.12
N THR A 181 -17.42 -17.64 -9.66
CA THR A 181 -16.98 -19.01 -9.37
C THR A 181 -15.54 -19.31 -9.82
N PRO A 182 -15.08 -18.98 -11.06
CA PRO A 182 -13.68 -19.22 -11.41
C PRO A 182 -12.70 -18.37 -10.58
N LEU A 183 -13.13 -17.19 -10.12
CA LEU A 183 -12.31 -16.37 -9.21
C LEU A 183 -12.19 -17.03 -7.83
N ALA A 184 -13.28 -17.59 -7.30
CA ALA A 184 -13.27 -18.38 -6.07
C ALA A 184 -12.33 -19.59 -6.19
N GLN A 185 -12.40 -20.32 -7.30
CA GLN A 185 -11.52 -21.45 -7.59
C GLN A 185 -10.03 -21.05 -7.59
N ILE A 186 -9.68 -19.94 -8.25
CA ILE A 186 -8.31 -19.44 -8.27
C ILE A 186 -7.88 -19.03 -6.86
N CYS A 187 -8.73 -18.32 -6.11
CA CYS A 187 -8.39 -17.92 -4.75
C CYS A 187 -8.14 -19.12 -3.83
N GLN A 188 -8.93 -20.19 -3.95
CA GLN A 188 -8.69 -21.44 -3.23
C GLN A 188 -7.31 -22.04 -3.58
N ALA A 189 -6.94 -22.05 -4.87
CA ALA A 189 -5.65 -22.56 -5.31
C ALA A 189 -4.46 -21.70 -4.84
N TYR A 190 -4.65 -20.39 -4.69
CA TYR A 190 -3.63 -19.44 -4.21
C TYR A 190 -3.64 -19.23 -2.68
N GLY A 191 -4.59 -19.84 -1.96
CA GLY A 191 -4.74 -19.65 -0.51
C GLY A 191 -5.19 -18.25 -0.10
N THR A 192 -5.89 -17.51 -0.98
CA THR A 192 -6.45 -16.19 -0.67
C THR A 192 -7.95 -16.28 -0.36
N SER A 193 -8.46 -15.38 0.47
CA SER A 193 -9.89 -15.26 0.72
C SER A 193 -10.60 -14.62 -0.47
N PHE A 194 -11.79 -15.10 -0.78
CA PHE A 194 -12.61 -14.57 -1.88
C PHE A 194 -13.98 -14.10 -1.41
N THR A 195 -14.48 -13.01 -2.01
CA THR A 195 -15.82 -12.51 -1.75
C THR A 195 -16.38 -11.81 -2.99
N ALA A 196 -17.46 -12.34 -3.53
CA ALA A 196 -18.30 -11.64 -4.47
C ALA A 196 -19.34 -10.77 -3.73
N VAL A 197 -19.42 -9.51 -4.13
CA VAL A 197 -20.43 -8.53 -3.69
C VAL A 197 -21.21 -8.11 -4.94
N ARG A 198 -22.42 -8.64 -5.10
CA ARG A 198 -23.21 -8.46 -6.32
C ARG A 198 -24.55 -7.80 -6.02
N ALA A 199 -24.77 -6.61 -6.58
CA ALA A 199 -26.08 -5.97 -6.52
C ALA A 199 -26.99 -6.52 -7.62
N ILE A 200 -28.24 -6.85 -7.27
CA ILE A 200 -29.18 -7.47 -8.19
C ILE A 200 -29.77 -6.40 -9.11
N SER A 201 -29.40 -6.43 -10.39
CA SER A 201 -29.90 -5.50 -11.41
C SER A 201 -31.26 -5.91 -11.98
N ASP A 202 -31.48 -7.21 -12.08
CA ASP A 202 -32.62 -7.85 -12.72
C ASP A 202 -32.90 -9.22 -12.10
N LEU A 203 -34.11 -9.75 -12.30
CA LEU A 203 -34.49 -11.09 -11.85
C LEU A 203 -34.48 -12.06 -13.03
N CYS A 204 -34.05 -13.29 -12.82
CA CYS A 204 -34.10 -14.33 -13.84
C CYS A 204 -35.53 -14.91 -13.97
N GLY A 205 -36.10 -14.91 -15.19
CA GLY A 205 -37.35 -15.60 -15.52
C GLY A 205 -38.49 -14.71 -16.02
N PRO A 206 -39.74 -15.21 -16.13
CA PRO A 206 -40.87 -14.44 -16.68
C PRO A 206 -41.30 -13.24 -15.82
N ALA A 207 -40.88 -13.18 -14.54
CA ALA A 207 -40.99 -11.99 -13.69
C ALA A 207 -39.92 -10.91 -14.01
N ALA A 208 -39.05 -11.15 -14.99
CA ALA A 208 -38.13 -10.17 -15.57
C ALA A 208 -38.82 -9.19 -16.54
N ASP A 209 -40.15 -9.25 -16.64
CA ASP A 209 -40.94 -8.27 -17.38
C ASP A 209 -40.58 -6.86 -16.87
N GLN A 210 -40.50 -5.92 -17.81
CA GLN A 210 -39.65 -4.72 -17.80
C GLN A 210 -39.78 -3.73 -16.61
N ASP A 211 -40.65 -4.00 -15.62
CA ASP A 211 -40.96 -3.10 -14.50
C ASP A 211 -40.01 -3.22 -13.29
N PHE A 212 -39.16 -4.27 -13.22
CA PHE A 212 -38.22 -4.47 -12.10
C PHE A 212 -36.77 -4.56 -12.59
N HIS A 213 -36.30 -3.52 -13.27
CA HIS A 213 -34.89 -3.37 -13.66
C HIS A 213 -34.26 -2.20 -12.92
N MET A 214 -33.07 -2.40 -12.38
CA MET A 214 -32.20 -1.34 -11.87
C MET A 214 -31.13 -1.03 -12.90
N GLU A 215 -30.90 0.25 -13.16
CA GLU A 215 -29.78 0.69 -14.01
C GLU A 215 -28.46 0.14 -13.47
N VAL A 216 -27.63 -0.40 -14.37
CA VAL A 216 -26.35 -1.03 -14.04
C VAL A 216 -25.49 -0.11 -13.17
N ASP A 217 -25.44 1.19 -13.48
CA ASP A 217 -24.67 2.19 -12.71
C ASP A 217 -25.11 2.27 -11.24
N LYS A 218 -26.43 2.18 -10.97
CA LYS A 218 -26.97 2.23 -9.61
C LYS A 218 -26.66 0.96 -8.84
N ALA A 219 -26.82 -0.20 -9.48
CA ALA A 219 -26.47 -1.49 -8.88
C ALA A 219 -24.95 -1.57 -8.61
N ALA A 220 -24.12 -1.17 -9.58
CA ALA A 220 -22.68 -1.06 -9.44
C ALA A 220 -22.27 -0.16 -8.27
N ALA A 221 -22.91 1.01 -8.11
CA ALA A 221 -22.65 1.92 -7.00
C ALA A 221 -22.97 1.28 -5.64
N LEU A 222 -24.10 0.58 -5.50
CA LEU A 222 -24.47 -0.16 -4.28
C LEU A 222 -23.43 -1.25 -3.93
N ALA A 223 -23.02 -2.03 -4.93
CA ALA A 223 -22.01 -3.07 -4.75
C ALA A 223 -20.65 -2.46 -4.34
N ALA A 224 -20.22 -1.39 -4.99
CA ALA A 224 -18.95 -0.74 -4.72
C ALA A 224 -18.90 -0.06 -3.34
N GLU A 225 -20.00 0.59 -2.92
CA GLU A 225 -20.13 1.18 -1.59
C GLU A 225 -19.98 0.11 -0.51
N THR A 226 -20.73 -0.99 -0.66
CA THR A 226 -20.72 -2.13 0.26
C THR A 226 -19.35 -2.80 0.32
N THR A 227 -18.75 -3.07 -0.84
CA THR A 227 -17.38 -3.62 -0.95
C THR A 227 -16.36 -2.74 -0.23
N THR A 228 -16.42 -1.42 -0.44
CA THR A 228 -15.49 -0.49 0.23
C THR A 228 -15.69 -0.49 1.74
N ALA A 229 -16.95 -0.57 2.21
CA ALA A 229 -17.27 -0.61 3.63
C ALA A 229 -16.74 -1.90 4.29
N ILE A 230 -16.93 -3.05 3.65
CA ILE A 230 -16.37 -4.35 4.10
C ILE A 230 -14.85 -4.26 4.20
N ILE A 231 -14.17 -3.79 3.14
CA ILE A 231 -12.71 -3.62 3.16
C ILE A 231 -12.29 -2.69 4.30
N SER A 232 -13.00 -1.59 4.52
CA SER A 232 -12.71 -0.67 5.63
C SER A 232 -12.82 -1.35 6.99
N LEU A 233 -13.83 -2.21 7.22
CA LEU A 233 -14.01 -2.94 8.46
C LEU A 233 -12.90 -3.99 8.67
N LEU A 234 -12.57 -4.76 7.63
CA LEU A 234 -11.44 -5.71 7.65
C LEU A 234 -10.10 -5.05 7.96
N ARG A 235 -9.97 -3.74 7.71
CA ARG A 235 -8.79 -2.93 8.01
C ARG A 235 -8.90 -2.11 9.32
N GLY A 236 -9.91 -2.37 10.16
CA GLY A 236 -10.04 -1.73 11.48
C GLY A 236 -10.86 -0.44 11.51
N GLY A 237 -11.79 -0.25 10.55
CA GLY A 237 -12.87 0.74 10.61
C GLY A 237 -12.47 2.22 10.51
N SER A 238 -11.19 2.53 10.34
CA SER A 238 -10.69 3.90 10.29
C SER A 238 -10.60 4.37 8.84
N LYS A 239 -11.34 5.45 8.47
CA LYS A 239 -10.97 6.24 7.29
C LYS A 239 -9.48 6.61 7.43
N PRO A 240 -8.65 6.58 6.37
CA PRO A 240 -7.28 7.02 6.45
C PRO A 240 -7.26 8.49 6.90
N ASP A 241 -7.04 8.71 8.19
CA ASP A 241 -7.04 10.04 8.77
C ASP A 241 -5.88 10.82 8.11
N ARG A 242 -6.22 11.91 7.40
CA ARG A 242 -5.24 12.81 6.80
C ARG A 242 -4.24 13.32 7.84
N ARG A 243 -4.57 13.31 9.15
CA ARG A 243 -3.68 13.72 10.25
C ARG A 243 -2.77 12.60 10.79
N ARG A 244 -3.12 11.31 10.68
CA ARG A 244 -2.24 10.17 11.08
C ARG A 244 -1.20 9.82 10.02
N ARG A 245 -0.74 10.80 9.24
CA ARG A 245 0.29 10.53 8.25
C ARG A 245 1.62 10.17 8.92
N GLN A 246 2.00 10.74 10.06
CA GLN A 246 3.32 10.53 10.67
C GLN A 246 3.45 9.22 11.45
N PHE A 247 4.61 8.56 11.37
CA PHE A 247 4.98 7.44 12.24
C PHE A 247 4.97 7.82 13.72
N GLY A 248 4.38 6.97 14.56
CA GLY A 248 4.52 7.00 16.02
C GLY A 248 5.96 6.79 16.46
N LEU A 249 6.28 7.17 17.72
CA LEU A 249 7.65 7.03 18.24
C LEU A 249 8.14 5.59 18.23
N ASP A 250 7.27 4.64 18.56
CA ASP A 250 7.59 3.21 18.61
C ASP A 250 8.00 2.66 17.23
N ALA A 251 7.33 3.10 16.16
CA ALA A 251 7.73 2.75 14.80
C ALA A 251 9.08 3.35 14.40
N LEU A 252 9.44 4.53 14.92
CA LEU A 252 10.77 5.11 14.71
C LEU A 252 11.84 4.32 15.49
N TYR A 253 11.56 3.92 16.73
CA TYR A 253 12.45 3.08 17.53
C TYR A 253 12.65 1.71 16.88
N ALA A 254 11.57 1.06 16.47
CA ALA A 254 11.61 -0.20 15.74
C ALA A 254 12.46 -0.09 14.47
N ALA A 255 12.32 0.99 13.69
CA ALA A 255 13.15 1.20 12.51
C ALA A 255 14.64 1.30 12.85
N LEU A 256 14.97 2.04 13.91
CA LEU A 256 16.34 2.20 14.37
C LEU A 256 16.96 0.88 14.86
N TYR A 257 16.24 0.11 15.68
CA TYR A 257 16.70 -1.19 16.16
C TYR A 257 16.85 -2.20 15.00
N THR A 258 15.88 -2.24 14.08
CA THR A 258 15.95 -3.10 12.88
C THR A 258 17.21 -2.80 12.07
N MET A 259 17.51 -1.52 11.82
CA MET A 259 18.70 -1.16 11.04
C MET A 259 20.00 -1.51 11.75
N ILE A 260 20.02 -1.49 13.08
CA ILE A 260 21.18 -1.94 13.84
C ILE A 260 21.34 -3.46 13.70
N ALA A 261 20.25 -4.22 13.84
CA ALA A 261 20.27 -5.67 13.67
C ALA A 261 20.75 -6.07 12.27
N VAL A 262 20.19 -5.45 11.22
CA VAL A 262 20.60 -5.71 9.82
C VAL A 262 22.05 -5.27 9.58
N ASN A 263 22.46 -4.08 10.08
CA ASN A 263 23.84 -3.61 9.91
C ASN A 263 24.88 -4.50 10.62
N LYS A 264 24.46 -5.25 11.63
CA LYS A 264 25.30 -6.15 12.43
C LYS A 264 25.07 -7.62 12.08
N GLU A 265 24.24 -7.89 11.08
CA GLU A 265 23.93 -9.26 10.62
C GLU A 265 23.45 -10.15 11.78
N LEU A 266 22.57 -9.62 12.62
CA LEU A 266 22.00 -10.36 13.77
C LEU A 266 20.86 -11.26 13.33
N GLU A 267 20.77 -12.43 13.95
CA GLU A 267 19.61 -13.31 13.83
C GLU A 267 18.41 -12.74 14.60
N PRO A 268 17.16 -12.93 14.12
CA PRO A 268 15.96 -12.54 14.84
C PRO A 268 15.86 -13.20 16.22
N ALA A 269 15.51 -12.42 17.24
CA ALA A 269 15.32 -12.88 18.61
C ALA A 269 13.83 -13.10 18.93
N ASP A 270 13.53 -13.65 20.12
CA ASP A 270 12.15 -13.76 20.61
C ASP A 270 11.55 -12.37 20.88
N ALA A 271 10.42 -12.08 20.23
CA ALA A 271 9.74 -10.80 20.33
C ALA A 271 8.60 -10.78 21.36
N THR A 272 8.34 -11.88 22.08
CA THR A 272 7.19 -12.02 23.00
C THR A 272 7.18 -10.98 24.13
N GLY A 273 8.36 -10.44 24.50
CA GLY A 273 8.51 -9.39 25.53
C GLY A 273 8.73 -7.97 24.98
N LEU A 274 8.51 -7.73 23.69
CA LEU A 274 8.80 -6.44 23.08
C LEU A 274 7.76 -5.37 23.47
N ASP A 275 8.16 -4.46 24.35
CA ASP A 275 7.38 -3.28 24.75
C ASP A 275 7.52 -2.15 23.70
N LEU A 276 6.97 -2.35 22.50
CA LEU A 276 6.82 -1.35 21.44
C LEU A 276 5.53 -1.62 20.65
N ASP A 277 4.74 -0.57 20.39
CA ASP A 277 3.59 -0.67 19.48
C ASP A 277 4.07 -0.73 18.01
N LEU A 278 3.97 -1.91 17.41
CA LEU A 278 4.35 -2.16 16.02
C LEU A 278 3.18 -2.01 15.03
N SER A 279 2.01 -1.53 15.46
CA SER A 279 0.85 -1.32 14.58
C SER A 279 1.13 -0.37 13.41
N ASP A 280 2.11 0.50 13.55
CA ASP A 280 2.54 1.41 12.49
C ASP A 280 3.48 0.76 11.44
N LEU A 281 4.04 -0.43 11.73
CA LEU A 281 4.78 -1.24 10.76
C LEU A 281 3.83 -1.97 9.81
N SER A 282 2.67 -2.41 10.29
CA SER A 282 1.69 -3.20 9.53
C SER A 282 0.96 -2.41 8.42
N ARG A 283 1.18 -1.09 8.36
CA ARG A 283 0.55 -0.22 7.34
C ARG A 283 0.89 -0.61 5.90
N ASP A 284 2.12 -1.11 5.69
CA ASP A 284 2.64 -1.54 4.37
C ASP A 284 3.13 -3.01 4.40
N LEU A 285 3.08 -3.70 5.56
CA LEU A 285 3.68 -5.02 5.80
C LEU A 285 2.62 -6.06 6.23
N TYR A 286 2.77 -7.31 5.77
CA TYR A 286 1.94 -8.44 6.23
C TYR A 286 2.25 -8.83 7.68
N GLU A 287 1.33 -9.54 8.33
CA GLU A 287 1.51 -10.05 9.69
C GLU A 287 2.78 -10.91 9.85
N GLU A 288 3.10 -11.76 8.86
CA GLU A 288 4.33 -12.55 8.82
C GLU A 288 5.58 -11.66 8.74
N GLN A 289 5.54 -10.59 7.94
CA GLN A 289 6.65 -9.64 7.82
C GLN A 289 6.80 -8.81 9.08
N VAL A 290 5.68 -8.38 9.69
CA VAL A 290 5.66 -7.69 10.98
C VAL A 290 6.28 -8.58 12.05
N THR A 291 5.97 -9.88 12.06
CA THR A 291 6.55 -10.87 12.97
C THR A 291 8.05 -11.03 12.74
N GLY A 292 8.49 -11.16 11.49
CA GLY A 292 9.92 -11.22 11.15
C GLY A 292 10.69 -9.97 11.57
N PHE A 293 10.13 -8.79 11.33
CA PHE A 293 10.72 -7.53 11.80
C PHE A 293 10.66 -7.39 13.31
N ALA A 294 9.62 -7.88 14.00
CA ALA A 294 9.56 -7.86 15.46
C ALA A 294 10.74 -8.63 16.08
N GLY A 295 11.12 -9.77 15.50
CA GLY A 295 12.31 -10.52 15.92
C GLY A 295 13.62 -9.74 15.69
N LEU A 296 13.76 -9.04 14.55
CA LEU A 296 14.91 -8.16 14.30
C LEU A 296 14.93 -6.94 15.22
N VAL A 297 13.77 -6.37 15.56
CA VAL A 297 13.65 -5.26 16.52
C VAL A 297 14.11 -5.72 17.90
N ALA A 298 13.67 -6.90 18.35
CA ALA A 298 14.09 -7.50 19.61
C ALA A 298 15.62 -7.69 19.65
N ALA A 299 16.18 -8.34 18.62
CA ALA A 299 17.62 -8.55 18.51
C ALA A 299 18.42 -7.23 18.51
N GLY A 300 17.94 -6.23 17.77
CA GLY A 300 18.56 -4.90 17.73
C GLY A 300 18.50 -4.18 19.08
N LYS A 301 17.39 -4.30 19.81
CA LYS A 301 17.21 -3.71 21.14
C LYS A 301 18.15 -4.33 22.16
N GLU A 302 18.26 -5.66 22.18
CA GLU A 302 19.20 -6.40 23.02
C GLU A 302 20.65 -6.02 22.70
N TYR A 303 21.00 -5.95 21.42
CA TYR A 303 22.34 -5.58 20.98
C TYR A 303 22.72 -4.17 21.44
N VAL A 304 21.82 -3.19 21.30
CA VAL A 304 22.07 -1.81 21.74
C VAL A 304 22.29 -1.74 23.25
N ALA A 305 21.50 -2.47 24.04
CA ALA A 305 21.68 -2.52 25.49
C ALA A 305 23.05 -3.10 25.88
N ALA A 306 23.53 -4.13 25.16
CA ALA A 306 24.84 -4.73 25.38
C ALA A 306 26.01 -3.90 24.83
N HIS A 307 25.79 -3.10 23.79
CA HIS A 307 26.83 -2.36 23.06
C HIS A 307 26.50 -0.87 22.91
N PRO A 308 26.43 -0.11 24.01
CA PRO A 308 26.05 1.31 23.97
C PRO A 308 27.03 2.18 23.16
N ASP A 309 28.27 1.72 22.94
CA ASP A 309 29.28 2.44 22.16
C ASP A 309 29.17 2.21 20.64
N SER A 310 28.22 1.39 20.17
CA SER A 310 27.99 1.13 18.76
C SER A 310 27.59 2.41 17.98
N ARG A 311 27.79 2.38 16.67
CA ARG A 311 27.59 3.53 15.76
C ARG A 311 26.93 3.09 14.47
N ILE A 312 25.96 3.89 14.02
CA ILE A 312 25.40 3.84 12.67
C ILE A 312 25.19 5.28 12.19
N THR A 313 25.59 5.59 10.96
CA THR A 313 25.40 6.92 10.37
C THR A 313 24.04 7.01 9.68
N SER A 314 23.48 8.22 9.54
CA SER A 314 22.25 8.43 8.77
C SER A 314 22.38 7.97 7.31
N GLN A 315 23.57 8.12 6.71
CA GLN A 315 23.85 7.63 5.37
C GLN A 315 23.83 6.10 5.29
N ARG A 316 24.42 5.39 6.27
CA ARG A 316 24.37 3.92 6.33
C ARG A 316 22.95 3.44 6.58
N TYR A 317 22.22 4.11 7.45
CA TYR A 317 20.80 3.85 7.68
C TYR A 317 20.00 3.95 6.37
N ASP A 318 20.15 5.04 5.59
CA ASP A 318 19.40 5.22 4.35
C ASP A 318 19.82 4.21 3.25
N ALA A 319 21.07 3.76 3.25
CA ALA A 319 21.53 2.69 2.35
C ALA A 319 20.87 1.33 2.68
N LEU A 320 20.91 0.92 3.96
CA LEU A 320 20.24 -0.31 4.42
C LEU A 320 18.73 -0.24 4.22
N ARG A 321 18.15 0.93 4.46
CA ARG A 321 16.74 1.18 4.15
C ARG A 321 16.45 0.96 2.66
N ALA A 322 17.31 1.42 1.76
CA ALA A 322 17.10 1.21 0.33
C ALA A 322 17.16 -0.28 -0.04
N GLU A 323 18.03 -1.05 0.60
CA GLU A 323 18.10 -2.52 0.46
C GLU A 323 16.83 -3.20 0.98
N ILE A 324 16.41 -2.92 2.22
CA ILE A 324 15.18 -3.44 2.81
C ILE A 324 13.96 -3.13 1.94
N LEU A 325 13.84 -1.89 1.46
CA LEU A 325 12.71 -1.52 0.59
C LEU A 325 12.75 -2.26 -0.75
N LYS A 326 13.94 -2.49 -1.31
CA LYS A 326 14.10 -3.28 -2.54
C LYS A 326 13.64 -4.73 -2.31
N ASP A 327 14.04 -5.33 -1.20
CA ASP A 327 13.70 -6.71 -0.85
C ASP A 327 12.20 -6.88 -0.56
N LEU A 328 11.60 -5.89 0.12
CA LEU A 328 10.16 -5.80 0.33
C LEU A 328 9.39 -5.37 -0.93
N ASN A 329 10.09 -5.06 -2.03
CA ASN A 329 9.52 -4.55 -3.28
C ASN A 329 8.64 -3.29 -3.09
N LEU A 330 9.05 -2.43 -2.16
CA LEU A 330 8.45 -1.14 -1.82
C LEU A 330 9.22 -0.01 -2.49
N THR A 331 8.52 0.97 -3.09
CA THR A 331 9.16 2.15 -3.70
C THR A 331 9.06 3.37 -2.80
N GLY A 332 10.20 3.94 -2.42
CA GLY A 332 10.29 5.24 -1.75
C GLY A 332 9.92 6.38 -2.71
N GLY A 333 9.11 7.34 -2.27
CA GLY A 333 8.67 8.46 -3.11
C GLY A 333 8.22 9.68 -2.29
N ARG A 334 8.24 10.87 -2.92
CA ARG A 334 7.86 12.14 -2.27
C ARG A 334 6.41 12.08 -1.75
N GLY A 335 6.24 12.19 -0.44
CA GLY A 335 4.93 12.15 0.22
C GLY A 335 4.37 10.75 0.50
N ARG A 336 5.19 9.69 0.41
CA ARG A 336 4.86 8.32 0.84
C ARG A 336 5.49 8.04 2.20
N GLN A 337 4.71 7.53 3.15
CA GLN A 337 5.17 7.19 4.51
C GLN A 337 5.39 5.69 4.60
N THR A 338 6.45 5.21 3.94
CA THR A 338 6.82 3.79 3.93
C THR A 338 7.80 3.51 5.05
N TRP A 339 7.49 2.49 5.87
CA TRP A 339 8.38 2.00 6.90
C TRP A 339 9.42 1.03 6.26
N PRO A 340 10.71 1.09 6.63
CA PRO A 340 11.31 2.04 7.58
C PRO A 340 11.32 3.49 7.03
N PRO A 341 11.07 4.52 7.87
CA PRO A 341 11.13 5.93 7.47
C PRO A 341 12.53 6.35 7.02
N THR A 342 12.66 7.47 6.31
CA THR A 342 13.98 8.03 5.97
C THR A 342 14.70 8.62 7.18
N SER A 343 16.02 8.72 7.13
CA SER A 343 16.81 9.38 8.18
C SER A 343 16.36 10.82 8.43
N GLN A 344 15.92 11.54 7.39
CA GLN A 344 15.36 12.89 7.50
C GLN A 344 14.07 12.92 8.30
N THR A 345 13.18 11.95 8.12
CA THR A 345 11.94 11.82 8.90
C THR A 345 12.27 11.53 10.37
N ILE A 346 13.22 10.64 10.63
CA ILE A 346 13.70 10.35 11.98
C ILE A 346 14.27 11.63 12.62
N MET A 347 15.23 12.30 11.97
CA MET A 347 15.86 13.50 12.52
C MET A 347 14.84 14.59 12.88
N LYS A 348 13.83 14.84 12.03
CA LYS A 348 12.76 15.80 12.34
C LYS A 348 11.98 15.47 13.62
N ARG A 349 11.96 14.21 14.03
CA ARG A 349 11.27 13.73 15.23
C ARG A 349 12.15 13.70 16.48
N PHE A 350 13.48 13.86 16.31
CA PHE A 350 14.47 13.91 17.38
C PHE A 350 15.26 15.24 17.30
N ASP A 351 14.55 16.36 17.33
CA ASP A 351 15.08 17.74 17.35
C ASP A 351 16.03 18.12 16.20
N GLY A 352 15.90 17.45 15.06
CA GLY A 352 16.67 17.74 13.85
C GLY A 352 18.05 17.08 13.76
N TYR A 353 18.44 16.26 14.75
CA TYR A 353 19.79 15.70 14.81
C TYR A 353 19.81 14.17 14.91
N TRP A 354 20.65 13.53 14.10
CA TRP A 354 20.81 12.07 14.09
C TRP A 354 21.29 11.51 15.44
N ASN A 355 22.22 12.18 16.10
CA ASN A 355 22.73 11.75 17.41
C ASN A 355 21.65 11.68 18.49
N ASN A 356 20.64 12.55 18.42
CA ASN A 356 19.53 12.52 19.37
C ASN A 356 18.70 11.25 19.19
N ALA A 357 18.44 10.85 17.93
CA ALA A 357 17.76 9.59 17.63
C ALA A 357 18.58 8.37 18.12
N MET A 358 19.91 8.38 17.94
CA MET A 358 20.78 7.32 18.47
C MET A 358 20.78 7.26 20.00
N THR A 359 20.76 8.42 20.65
CA THR A 359 20.72 8.50 22.11
C THR A 359 19.39 8.02 22.66
N ALA A 360 18.29 8.32 21.97
CA ALA A 360 16.95 7.92 22.37
C ALA A 360 16.74 6.40 22.40
N ILE A 361 17.50 5.64 21.59
CA ILE A 361 17.45 4.17 21.59
C ILE A 361 18.46 3.50 22.54
N GLY A 362 19.30 4.29 23.24
CA GLY A 362 20.26 3.78 24.23
C GLY A 362 21.72 3.74 23.78
N LEU A 363 22.06 4.21 22.58
CA LEU A 363 23.47 4.38 22.18
C LEU A 363 24.05 5.65 22.82
N LYS A 364 25.29 5.59 23.29
CA LYS A 364 26.02 6.78 23.72
C LYS A 364 26.18 7.72 22.54
N GLY A 365 25.75 8.97 22.67
CA GLY A 365 26.00 9.98 21.64
C GLY A 365 27.49 10.04 21.29
N ALA A 366 27.81 10.13 19.99
CA ALA A 366 29.19 10.42 19.60
C ALA A 366 29.61 11.74 20.25
N SER A 367 30.82 11.79 20.80
CA SER A 367 31.46 13.04 21.26
C SER A 367 31.82 13.89 20.03
N GLY A 368 30.79 14.41 19.37
CA GLY A 368 30.90 15.40 18.32
C GLY A 368 31.03 16.80 18.93
N ARG A 369 31.63 17.70 18.15
CA ARG A 369 31.98 19.09 18.48
C ARG A 369 30.91 19.78 19.36
N ARG A 370 31.36 20.49 20.40
CA ARG A 370 30.49 21.33 21.25
C ARG A 370 29.55 22.18 20.38
N ARG A 371 28.27 22.18 20.78
CA ARG A 371 27.19 23.02 20.26
C ARG A 371 27.72 24.45 20.03
N GLY A 372 27.64 24.95 18.78
CA GLY A 372 28.04 26.33 18.45
C GLY A 372 29.53 26.63 18.38
N GLY A 373 30.42 25.63 18.48
CA GLY A 373 31.86 25.85 18.24
C GLY A 373 32.12 26.08 16.75
N LEU A 374 32.35 27.33 16.35
CA LEU A 374 32.72 27.71 14.98
C LEU A 374 33.84 26.79 14.47
N ARG A 375 33.65 26.22 13.26
CA ARG A 375 34.66 25.36 12.63
C ARG A 375 35.92 26.14 12.26
N TYR A 376 35.76 27.44 12.08
CA TYR A 376 36.69 28.41 11.54
C TYR A 376 36.53 29.71 12.35
N SER A 377 37.61 30.34 12.76
CA SER A 377 37.61 31.67 13.37
C SER A 377 37.18 32.75 12.36
N ASP A 378 36.82 33.95 12.82
CA ASP A 378 36.55 35.10 11.92
C ASP A 378 37.73 35.36 10.96
N GLU A 379 38.96 35.16 11.45
CA GLU A 379 40.19 35.27 10.69
C GLU A 379 40.30 34.20 9.59
N ASP A 380 39.89 32.96 9.86
CA ASP A 380 39.85 31.89 8.83
C ASP A 380 38.85 32.22 7.71
N TYR A 381 37.72 32.85 8.05
CA TYR A 381 36.74 33.32 7.06
C TYR A 381 37.29 34.43 6.19
N ARG A 382 37.92 35.44 6.80
CA ARG A 382 38.55 36.56 6.08
C ARG A 382 39.72 36.10 5.22
N GLU A 383 40.57 35.22 5.73
CA GLU A 383 41.74 34.70 5.02
C GLU A 383 41.34 33.90 3.77
N ALA A 384 40.29 33.08 3.86
CA ALA A 384 39.79 32.35 2.71
C ALA A 384 39.28 33.28 1.59
N ILE A 385 38.63 34.39 1.95
CA ILE A 385 38.16 35.39 0.98
C ILE A 385 39.35 36.17 0.41
N ARG A 386 40.33 36.53 1.25
CA ARG A 386 41.56 37.23 0.85
C ARG A 386 42.37 36.44 -0.18
N LEU A 387 42.63 35.15 0.08
CA LEU A 387 43.37 34.28 -0.82
C LEU A 387 42.65 34.08 -2.15
N TYR A 388 41.32 33.91 -2.12
CA TYR A 388 40.51 33.85 -3.33
C TYR A 388 40.56 35.18 -4.10
N HIS A 389 40.41 36.30 -3.41
CA HIS A 389 40.45 37.63 -4.02
C HIS A 389 41.80 37.87 -4.71
N GLN A 390 42.91 37.46 -4.10
CA GLN A 390 44.24 37.53 -4.71
C GLN A 390 44.33 36.66 -5.97
N ALA A 391 43.93 35.39 -5.89
CA ALA A 391 43.98 34.44 -7.02
C ALA A 391 43.13 34.89 -8.23
N VAL A 392 42.03 35.60 -7.98
CA VAL A 392 41.15 36.14 -9.01
C VAL A 392 41.67 37.47 -9.58
N SER A 393 42.29 38.31 -8.75
CA SER A 393 42.91 39.56 -9.16
C SER A 393 44.08 39.32 -10.12
N GLU A 394 44.88 38.28 -9.87
CA GLU A 394 45.97 37.85 -10.76
C GLU A 394 45.46 37.45 -12.16
N GLN A 395 44.21 37.00 -12.26
CA GLN A 395 43.56 36.63 -13.53
C GLN A 395 42.74 37.77 -14.16
N ARG A 396 42.79 38.99 -13.60
CA ARG A 396 41.97 40.16 -14.00
C ARG A 396 40.46 39.87 -14.09
N LYS A 397 39.95 39.00 -13.21
CA LYS A 397 38.51 38.67 -13.13
C LYS A 397 37.90 39.34 -11.90
N HIS A 398 36.57 39.45 -11.86
CA HIS A 398 35.85 39.90 -10.68
C HIS A 398 35.55 38.73 -9.73
N PRO A 399 35.71 38.91 -8.40
CA PRO A 399 35.41 37.87 -7.42
C PRO A 399 33.91 37.57 -7.39
N SER A 400 33.55 36.30 -7.49
CA SER A 400 32.15 35.86 -7.52
C SER A 400 31.95 34.62 -6.66
N TYR A 401 30.72 34.43 -6.18
CA TYR A 401 30.36 33.28 -5.35
C TYR A 401 30.66 31.94 -6.04
N SER A 402 30.29 31.82 -7.32
CA SER A 402 30.58 30.61 -8.11
C SER A 402 32.07 30.43 -8.34
N GLY A 403 32.80 31.52 -8.61
CA GLY A 403 34.25 31.47 -8.76
C GLY A 403 34.96 31.00 -7.48
N TYR A 404 34.46 31.39 -6.30
CA TYR A 404 34.98 30.91 -5.02
C TYR A 404 34.77 29.42 -4.83
N GLN A 405 33.59 28.89 -5.17
CA GLN A 405 33.34 27.45 -5.10
C GLN A 405 34.28 26.66 -6.01
N THR A 406 34.56 27.17 -7.21
CA THR A 406 35.54 26.57 -8.12
C THR A 406 36.95 26.64 -7.55
N TRP A 407 37.39 27.80 -7.06
CA TRP A 407 38.72 27.96 -6.43
C TRP A 407 38.89 27.06 -5.19
N LEU A 408 37.86 26.94 -4.36
CA LEU A 408 37.87 26.10 -3.16
C LEU A 408 38.08 24.62 -3.52
N SER A 409 37.54 24.17 -4.66
CA SER A 409 37.72 22.80 -5.13
C SER A 409 39.15 22.47 -5.57
N THR A 410 39.99 23.49 -5.80
CA THR A 410 41.39 23.34 -6.18
C THR A 410 42.36 23.53 -5.01
N GLN A 411 41.87 23.67 -3.77
CA GLN A 411 42.71 23.87 -2.59
C GLN A 411 42.91 22.56 -1.82
N ASP A 412 44.15 22.26 -1.43
CA ASP A 412 44.48 21.12 -0.58
C ASP A 412 44.16 21.37 0.91
N LYS A 413 44.08 22.64 1.33
CA LYS A 413 43.70 23.06 2.69
C LYS A 413 42.19 23.22 2.81
N THR A 414 41.64 22.87 3.98
CA THR A 414 40.21 23.05 4.27
C THR A 414 39.90 24.50 4.64
N TYR A 415 39.31 25.25 3.72
CA TYR A 415 38.71 26.58 3.98
C TYR A 415 37.19 26.48 4.23
N PRO A 416 36.54 27.53 4.77
CA PRO A 416 35.09 27.59 4.90
C PRO A 416 34.37 27.40 3.56
N SER A 417 33.17 26.80 3.58
CA SER A 417 32.37 26.69 2.34
C SER A 417 31.77 28.04 1.96
N GLY A 418 31.48 28.26 0.67
CA GLY A 418 30.81 29.49 0.22
C GLY A 418 29.46 29.73 0.92
N ALA A 419 28.72 28.66 1.23
CA ALA A 419 27.49 28.75 2.02
C ALA A 419 27.76 29.24 3.46
N SER A 420 28.84 28.76 4.08
CA SER A 420 29.24 29.20 5.41
C SER A 420 29.73 30.64 5.44
N ILE A 421 30.42 31.11 4.38
CA ILE A 421 30.83 32.51 4.24
C ILE A 421 29.61 33.44 4.19
N ARG A 422 28.60 33.12 3.37
CA ARG A 422 27.37 33.94 3.32
C ARG A 422 26.61 33.93 4.64
N GLN A 423 26.59 32.79 5.34
CA GLN A 423 25.97 32.71 6.65
C GLN A 423 26.70 33.59 7.68
N HIS A 424 28.03 33.73 7.56
CA HIS A 424 28.87 34.49 8.47
C HIS A 424 28.81 36.02 8.21
N PHE A 425 28.91 36.45 6.94
CA PHE A 425 28.92 37.87 6.55
C PHE A 425 27.57 38.42 6.06
N GLY A 426 26.52 37.59 5.98
CA GLY A 426 25.21 37.97 5.45
C GLY A 426 25.09 37.75 3.94
N THR A 427 25.90 38.44 3.14
CA THR A 427 25.95 38.24 1.68
C THR A 427 27.36 38.02 1.15
N TRP A 428 27.47 37.57 -0.10
CA TRP A 428 28.77 37.44 -0.77
C TRP A 428 29.41 38.81 -1.03
N ALA A 429 28.60 39.84 -1.29
CA ALA A 429 29.10 41.20 -1.48
C ALA A 429 29.70 41.73 -0.17
N ASP A 430 29.01 41.54 0.96
CA ASP A 430 29.48 41.94 2.29
C ASP A 430 30.77 41.20 2.67
N ALA A 431 30.88 39.92 2.32
CA ALA A 431 32.09 39.14 2.50
C ALA A 431 33.30 39.75 1.74
N ILE A 432 33.11 40.20 0.50
CA ILE A 432 34.17 40.87 -0.28
C ILE A 432 34.46 42.27 0.27
N LEU A 433 33.43 43.02 0.67
CA LEU A 433 33.58 44.36 1.25
C LEU A 433 34.34 44.33 2.58
N SER A 434 34.20 43.26 3.37
CA SER A 434 34.92 43.08 4.64
C SER A 434 36.46 43.11 4.49
N LEU A 435 36.99 42.85 3.29
CA LEU A 435 38.43 42.98 3.01
C LEU A 435 38.92 44.43 2.94
N TYR A 436 38.01 45.39 2.72
CA TYR A 436 38.33 46.82 2.55
C TYR A 436 38.05 47.66 3.79
N GLU A 437 37.40 47.08 4.81
CA GLU A 437 37.12 47.74 6.10
C GLU A 437 38.35 47.77 7.04
N GLU A 438 39.50 47.24 6.60
CA GLU A 438 40.75 47.14 7.38
C GLU A 438 41.86 48.11 6.92
N ASN A 439 41.52 49.23 6.26
CA ASN A 439 42.44 50.35 6.02
C ASN A 439 42.05 51.60 6.81
#